data_AF-A0AAF0M2Q5-F1
#
_entry.id   AF-A0AAF0M2Q5-F1
#
_cell.length_a   1.000
_cell.length_b   1.000
_cell.length_c   1.000
_cell.angle_alpha   90.00
_cell.angle_beta   90.00
_cell.angle_gamma   90.00
#
_symmetry.space_group_name_H-M   'P 1'
#
loop_
_entity.id
_entity.type
_entity.pdbx_description
1 polymer ?
#
loop_
_entity_poly.entity_id
_entity_poly.type
_entity_poly.pdbx_seq_one_letter_code
_entity_poly.pdbx_strand_id
1 'polypeptide(L)'
;MVVYDSRPIRRARQLVGDVLVLVGIVLAVVVGRDVAGSIARLATIGTRVQSEGTAFQQQLSATARALSRIPLAGDAVSSPLRKASEHAGAVAAAGAQQHDTALHLAHLVGGGLTVVVIALLLLVWVRTRGRFVRVASATSSVDRSPDGAELLALRALVGRDAVVALGPGVVDRWRGRDPQTVAALADLERRSCGLRTRAGRD
;
A
#
# COMPACT_ATOMS: atom_id res chain seq x y z
N MET A 1 41.41 5.41 9.02
CA MET A 1 40.69 6.57 8.47
C MET A 1 39.30 6.12 8.06
N VAL A 2 38.31 6.34 8.94
CA VAL A 2 36.89 6.16 8.61
C VAL A 2 36.18 7.35 9.24
N VAL A 3 36.03 8.41 8.45
CA VAL A 3 35.23 9.59 8.80
C VAL A 3 33.84 9.32 8.25
N TYR A 4 32.99 8.67 9.03
CA TYR A 4 31.60 8.43 8.69
C TYR A 4 30.72 9.25 9.63
N ASP A 5 30.59 10.53 9.32
CA ASP A 5 29.47 11.31 9.87
C ASP A 5 28.19 10.61 9.37
N SER A 6 27.43 10.00 10.27
CA SER A 6 26.32 9.09 9.96
C SER A 6 25.00 9.83 9.69
N ARG A 7 25.06 11.17 9.62
CA ARG A 7 23.94 12.09 9.38
C ARG A 7 23.43 12.12 7.92
N PRO A 8 24.26 12.26 6.88
CA PRO A 8 23.78 12.31 5.49
C PRO A 8 23.19 10.97 5.06
N ILE A 9 23.74 9.85 5.51
CA ILE A 9 23.27 8.52 5.14
C ILE A 9 21.95 8.14 5.79
N ARG A 10 21.72 8.58 7.03
CA ARG A 10 20.45 8.33 7.71
C ARG A 10 19.32 9.15 7.06
N ARG A 11 19.60 10.40 6.67
CA ARG A 11 18.65 11.23 5.89
C ARG A 11 18.41 10.70 4.49
N ALA A 12 19.46 10.25 3.78
CA ALA A 12 19.34 9.65 2.46
C ALA A 12 18.48 8.38 2.49
N ARG A 13 18.69 7.49 3.47
CA ARG A 13 17.85 6.30 3.65
C ARG A 13 16.38 6.63 3.93
N GLN A 14 16.12 7.75 4.63
CA GLN A 14 14.76 8.21 4.90
C GLN A 14 14.08 8.75 3.63
N LEU A 15 14.78 9.58 2.86
CA LEU A 15 14.29 10.07 1.57
C LEU A 15 14.03 8.91 0.61
N VAL A 16 14.98 7.97 0.51
CA VAL A 16 14.85 6.76 -0.31
C VAL A 16 13.68 5.91 0.14
N GLY A 17 13.46 5.76 1.46
CA GLY A 17 12.32 5.04 2.01
C GLY A 17 10.97 5.70 1.68
N ASP A 18 10.87 7.02 1.84
CA ASP A 18 9.66 7.79 1.50
C ASP A 18 9.37 7.70 -0.01
N VAL A 19 10.41 7.81 -0.86
CA VAL A 19 10.30 7.65 -2.32
C VAL A 19 9.89 6.23 -2.70
N LEU A 20 10.47 5.20 -2.09
CA LEU A 20 10.10 3.80 -2.32
C LEU A 20 8.64 3.53 -2.00
N VAL A 21 8.13 4.07 -0.89
CA VAL A 21 6.72 3.95 -0.52
C VAL A 21 5.84 4.67 -1.54
N LEU A 22 6.21 5.89 -1.94
CA LEU A 22 5.46 6.64 -2.95
C LEU A 22 5.41 5.90 -4.30
N VAL A 23 6.56 5.41 -4.77
CA VAL A 23 6.66 4.60 -5.99
C VAL A 23 5.83 3.31 -5.85
N GLY A 24 5.89 2.64 -4.71
CA GLY A 24 5.10 1.45 -4.43
C GLY A 24 3.59 1.71 -4.47
N ILE A 25 3.13 2.85 -3.94
CA ILE A 25 1.72 3.27 -4.01
C ILE A 25 1.31 3.52 -5.46
N VAL A 26 2.12 4.25 -6.23
CA VAL A 26 1.84 4.49 -7.66
C VAL A 26 1.76 3.18 -8.42
N LEU A 27 2.72 2.27 -8.19
CA LEU A 27 2.75 0.96 -8.84
C LEU A 27 1.53 0.12 -8.46
N ALA A 28 1.13 0.10 -7.18
CA ALA A 28 -0.06 -0.61 -6.73
C ALA A 28 -1.34 -0.11 -7.42
N VAL A 29 -1.48 1.21 -7.56
CA VAL A 29 -2.62 1.81 -8.26
C VAL A 29 -2.61 1.46 -9.76
N VAL A 30 -1.44 1.48 -10.41
CA VAL A 30 -1.30 1.10 -11.82
C VAL A 30 -1.69 -0.36 -12.03
N VAL A 31 -1.15 -1.27 -11.22
CA VAL A 31 -1.46 -2.71 -11.27
C VAL A 31 -2.94 -2.96 -11.00
N GLY A 32 -3.51 -2.33 -9.97
CA GLY A 32 -4.92 -2.48 -9.65
C GLY A 32 -5.86 -2.01 -10.77
N ARG A 33 -5.52 -0.90 -11.44
CA ARG A 33 -6.26 -0.44 -12.62
C ARG A 33 -6.14 -1.39 -13.80
N ASP A 34 -4.96 -1.96 -14.04
CA ASP A 34 -4.76 -2.89 -15.15
C ASP A 34 -5.49 -4.23 -14.92
N VAL A 35 -5.51 -4.71 -13.67
CA VAL A 35 -6.32 -5.86 -13.24
C VAL A 35 -7.81 -5.58 -13.46
N ALA A 36 -8.33 -4.46 -12.95
CA ALA A 36 -9.73 -4.08 -13.13
C ALA A 36 -10.08 -3.93 -14.62
N GLY A 37 -9.22 -3.29 -15.40
CA GLY A 37 -9.38 -3.14 -16.85
C GLY A 37 -9.39 -4.48 -17.59
N SER A 38 -8.53 -5.42 -17.20
CA SER A 38 -8.49 -6.78 -17.77
C SER A 38 -9.78 -7.55 -17.52
N ILE A 39 -10.33 -7.47 -16.30
CA ILE A 39 -11.61 -8.10 -15.95
C ILE A 39 -12.77 -7.41 -16.71
N ALA A 40 -12.76 -6.08 -16.80
CA ALA A 40 -13.77 -5.34 -17.56
C ALA A 40 -13.76 -5.71 -19.06
N ARG A 41 -12.58 -5.93 -19.66
CA ARG A 41 -12.46 -6.44 -21.04
C ARG A 41 -13.12 -7.81 -21.19
N LEU A 42 -12.94 -8.72 -20.24
CA LEU A 42 -13.63 -10.01 -20.24
C LEU A 42 -15.16 -9.83 -20.15
N ALA A 43 -15.63 -8.87 -19.35
CA ALA A 43 -17.06 -8.56 -19.26
C ALA A 43 -17.67 -8.12 -20.60
N THR A 44 -16.90 -7.46 -21.49
CA THR A 44 -17.39 -7.08 -22.83
C THR A 44 -17.67 -8.28 -23.75
N ILE A 45 -17.15 -9.46 -23.43
CA ILE A 45 -17.51 -10.70 -24.15
C ILE A 45 -18.98 -11.05 -23.85
N GLY A 46 -19.43 -10.86 -22.61
CA GLY A 46 -20.81 -11.13 -22.19
C GLY A 46 -21.84 -10.28 -22.94
N THR A 47 -21.53 -9.01 -23.21
CA THR A 47 -22.44 -8.12 -23.97
C THR A 47 -22.56 -8.53 -25.44
N ARG A 48 -21.48 -9.01 -26.06
CA ARG A 48 -21.54 -9.58 -27.41
C ARG A 48 -22.42 -10.83 -27.45
N VAL A 49 -22.20 -11.76 -26.52
CA VAL A 49 -23.02 -12.99 -26.38
C VAL A 49 -24.50 -12.64 -26.18
N GLN A 50 -24.81 -11.64 -25.35
CA GLN A 50 -26.17 -11.16 -25.16
C GLN A 50 -26.78 -10.64 -26.47
N SER A 51 -26.06 -9.77 -27.20
CA SER A 51 -26.57 -9.16 -28.42
C SER A 51 -26.78 -10.16 -29.55
N GLU A 52 -25.80 -11.03 -29.79
CA GLU A 52 -25.83 -12.06 -30.83
C GLU A 52 -26.84 -13.16 -30.48
N GLY A 53 -26.89 -13.59 -29.22
CA GLY A 53 -27.86 -14.57 -28.73
C GLY A 53 -29.30 -14.06 -28.84
N THR A 54 -29.54 -12.77 -28.55
CA THR A 54 -30.87 -12.16 -28.69
C THR A 54 -31.29 -12.07 -30.16
N ALA A 55 -30.38 -11.66 -31.06
CA ALA A 55 -30.64 -11.62 -32.49
C ALA A 55 -30.94 -13.04 -33.04
N PHE A 56 -30.17 -14.04 -32.61
CA PHE A 56 -30.37 -15.43 -32.99
C PHE A 56 -31.70 -16.00 -32.47
N GLN A 57 -32.07 -15.71 -31.22
CA GLN A 57 -33.39 -16.03 -30.66
C GLN A 57 -34.52 -15.44 -31.52
N GLN A 58 -34.41 -14.16 -31.88
CA GLN A 58 -35.44 -13.47 -32.67
C GLN A 58 -35.59 -14.09 -34.06
N GLN A 59 -34.47 -14.43 -34.71
CA GLN A 59 -34.46 -15.08 -36.01
C GLN A 59 -35.10 -16.48 -35.96
N LEU A 60 -34.70 -17.32 -34.99
CA LEU A 60 -35.30 -18.65 -34.79
C LEU A 60 -36.79 -18.57 -34.48
N SER A 61 -37.22 -17.61 -33.65
CA SER A 61 -38.63 -17.39 -33.31
C SER A 61 -39.45 -16.91 -34.53
N ALA A 62 -38.87 -16.04 -35.37
CA ALA A 62 -39.50 -15.61 -36.62
C ALA A 62 -39.65 -16.78 -37.60
N THR A 63 -38.61 -17.60 -37.77
CA THR A 63 -38.64 -18.80 -38.62
C THR A 63 -39.64 -19.83 -38.10
N ALA A 64 -39.69 -20.09 -36.78
CA ALA A 64 -40.68 -20.98 -36.18
C ALA A 64 -42.13 -20.52 -36.50
N ARG A 65 -42.42 -19.21 -36.37
CA ARG A 65 -43.72 -18.61 -36.72
C ARG A 65 -44.06 -18.64 -38.21
N ALA A 66 -43.07 -18.72 -39.09
CA ALA A 66 -43.29 -18.90 -40.51
C ALA A 66 -43.64 -20.36 -40.81
N LEU A 67 -42.87 -21.31 -40.26
CA LEU A 67 -43.06 -22.75 -40.48
C LEU A 67 -44.33 -23.30 -39.82
N SER A 68 -44.80 -22.70 -38.73
CA SER A 68 -46.06 -23.09 -38.07
C SER A 68 -47.29 -22.94 -38.96
N ARG A 69 -47.18 -22.23 -40.09
CA ARG A 69 -48.28 -22.02 -41.06
C ARG A 69 -48.38 -23.12 -42.12
N ILE A 70 -47.44 -24.08 -42.13
CA ILE A 70 -47.47 -25.20 -43.08
C ILE A 70 -48.62 -26.16 -42.69
N PRO A 71 -49.59 -26.44 -43.57
CA PRO A 71 -50.69 -27.36 -43.25
C PRO A 71 -50.17 -28.79 -42.99
N LEU A 72 -50.83 -29.49 -42.07
CA LEU A 72 -50.54 -30.88 -41.61
C LEU A 72 -49.20 -31.09 -40.88
N ALA A 73 -48.15 -30.30 -41.15
CA ALA A 73 -46.80 -30.50 -40.58
C ALA A 73 -46.25 -29.31 -39.76
N GLY A 74 -46.92 -28.15 -39.76
CA GLY A 74 -46.37 -26.90 -39.20
C GLY A 74 -45.89 -26.99 -37.74
N ASP A 75 -46.63 -27.67 -36.87
CA ASP A 75 -46.24 -27.84 -35.47
C ASP A 75 -45.02 -28.75 -35.30
N ALA A 76 -44.96 -29.84 -36.08
CA ALA A 76 -43.84 -30.79 -36.02
C ALA A 76 -42.51 -30.14 -36.42
N VAL A 77 -42.54 -29.24 -37.42
CA VAL A 77 -41.32 -28.57 -37.91
C VAL A 77 -40.99 -27.28 -37.13
N SER A 78 -41.99 -26.56 -36.59
CA SER A 78 -41.75 -25.33 -35.82
C SER A 78 -41.34 -25.58 -34.36
N SER A 79 -41.76 -26.69 -33.76
CA SER A 79 -41.48 -27.00 -32.35
C SER A 79 -39.99 -27.04 -31.98
N PRO A 80 -39.09 -27.71 -32.75
CA PRO A 80 -37.66 -27.71 -32.47
C PRO A 80 -37.04 -26.30 -32.54
N LEU A 81 -37.45 -25.47 -33.51
CA LEU A 81 -36.96 -24.09 -33.63
C LEU A 81 -37.42 -23.21 -32.48
N ARG A 82 -38.66 -23.37 -32.02
CA ARG A 82 -39.15 -22.66 -30.83
C ARG A 82 -38.32 -23.02 -29.60
N LYS A 83 -38.08 -24.31 -29.35
CA LYS A 83 -37.20 -24.76 -28.25
C LYS A 83 -35.78 -24.19 -28.40
N ALA A 84 -35.21 -24.21 -29.60
CA ALA A 84 -33.90 -23.61 -29.86
C ALA A 84 -33.89 -22.10 -29.57
N SER A 85 -34.96 -21.37 -29.92
CA SER A 85 -35.09 -19.94 -29.63
C SER A 85 -35.13 -19.65 -28.13
N GLU A 86 -35.82 -20.48 -27.34
CA GLU A 86 -35.86 -20.36 -25.87
C GLU A 86 -34.47 -20.58 -25.26
N HIS A 87 -33.72 -21.58 -25.73
CA HIS A 87 -32.35 -21.84 -25.28
C HIS A 87 -31.40 -20.70 -25.67
N ALA A 88 -31.50 -20.18 -26.90
CA ALA A 88 -30.74 -19.02 -27.34
C ALA A 88 -31.01 -17.80 -26.44
N GLY A 89 -32.27 -17.59 -26.03
CA GLY A 89 -32.66 -16.55 -25.09
C GLY A 89 -32.09 -16.75 -23.69
N ALA A 90 -32.09 -17.98 -23.18
CA ALA A 90 -31.48 -18.32 -21.90
C ALA A 90 -29.96 -18.04 -21.89
N VAL A 91 -29.25 -18.39 -22.98
CA VAL A 91 -27.82 -18.09 -23.14
C VAL A 91 -27.57 -16.58 -23.21
N ALA A 92 -28.38 -15.84 -23.96
CA ALA A 92 -28.28 -14.38 -24.04
C ALA A 92 -28.48 -13.71 -22.67
N ALA A 93 -29.48 -14.17 -21.91
CA ALA A 93 -29.76 -13.68 -20.57
C ALA A 93 -28.62 -14.00 -19.58
N ALA A 94 -28.03 -15.19 -19.66
CA ALA A 94 -26.87 -15.56 -18.86
C ALA A 94 -25.65 -14.65 -19.16
N GLY A 95 -25.42 -14.31 -20.43
CA GLY A 95 -24.37 -13.37 -20.84
C GLY A 95 -24.57 -11.97 -20.25
N ALA A 96 -25.81 -11.49 -20.20
CA ALA A 96 -26.16 -10.20 -19.59
C ALA A 96 -25.88 -10.18 -18.08
N GLN A 97 -26.29 -11.21 -17.36
CA GLN A 97 -26.12 -11.30 -15.91
C GLN A 97 -24.64 -11.45 -15.50
N GLN A 98 -23.83 -12.14 -16.32
CA GLN A 98 -22.38 -12.22 -16.11
C GLN A 98 -21.68 -10.87 -16.29
N HIS A 99 -22.15 -10.01 -17.21
CA HIS A 99 -21.51 -8.71 -17.46
C HIS A 99 -21.51 -7.81 -16.21
N ASP A 100 -22.68 -7.63 -15.61
CA ASP A 100 -22.85 -6.71 -14.47
C ASP A 100 -22.07 -7.21 -13.23
N THR A 101 -22.12 -8.52 -12.98
CA THR A 101 -21.36 -9.16 -11.90
C THR A 101 -19.85 -9.04 -12.12
N ALA A 102 -19.38 -9.21 -13.36
CA ALA A 102 -17.96 -9.12 -13.70
C ALA A 102 -17.41 -7.69 -13.54
N LEU A 103 -18.19 -6.66 -13.88
CA LEU A 103 -17.79 -5.26 -13.64
C LEU A 103 -17.69 -4.95 -12.14
N HIS A 104 -18.64 -5.43 -11.35
CA HIS A 104 -18.60 -5.25 -9.90
C HIS A 104 -17.37 -5.93 -9.29
N LEU A 105 -17.09 -7.17 -9.71
CA LEU A 105 -15.90 -7.91 -9.30
C LEU A 105 -14.61 -7.24 -9.77
N ALA A 106 -14.57 -6.66 -10.97
CA ALA A 106 -13.41 -5.94 -11.49
C ALA A 106 -13.00 -4.80 -10.54
N HIS A 107 -13.97 -4.01 -10.09
CA HIS A 107 -13.72 -2.91 -9.16
C HIS A 107 -13.33 -3.41 -7.76
N LEU A 108 -14.01 -4.43 -7.24
CA LEU A 108 -13.72 -4.99 -5.92
C LEU A 108 -12.33 -5.64 -5.85
N VAL A 109 -11.96 -6.43 -6.85
CA VAL A 109 -10.67 -7.12 -6.91
C VAL A 109 -9.54 -6.12 -7.16
N GLY A 110 -9.68 -5.26 -8.17
CA GLY A 110 -8.66 -4.26 -8.49
C GLY A 110 -8.47 -3.24 -7.36
N GLY A 111 -9.57 -2.73 -6.81
CA GLY A 111 -9.55 -1.80 -5.67
C GLY A 111 -9.05 -2.46 -4.39
N GLY A 112 -9.54 -3.65 -4.06
CA GLY A 112 -9.13 -4.40 -2.87
C GLY A 112 -7.65 -4.72 -2.87
N LEU A 113 -7.11 -5.23 -3.99
CA LEU A 113 -5.67 -5.49 -4.13
C LEU A 113 -4.85 -4.21 -3.93
N THR A 114 -5.28 -3.10 -4.54
CA THR A 114 -4.63 -1.79 -4.39
C THR A 114 -4.59 -1.37 -2.92
N VAL A 115 -5.73 -1.43 -2.23
CA VAL A 115 -5.85 -1.02 -0.82
C VAL A 115 -4.97 -1.89 0.09
N VAL A 116 -4.97 -3.21 -0.11
CA VAL A 116 -4.15 -4.13 0.70
C VAL A 116 -2.67 -3.82 0.54
N VAL A 117 -2.19 -3.62 -0.70
CA VAL A 117 -0.79 -3.32 -0.96
C VAL A 117 -0.40 -1.96 -0.34
N ILE A 118 -1.23 -0.94 -0.51
CA ILE A 118 -0.99 0.39 0.10
C ILE A 118 -0.98 0.28 1.63
N ALA A 119 -1.91 -0.45 2.23
CA ALA A 119 -1.98 -0.64 3.67
C ALA A 119 -0.72 -1.32 4.23
N LEU A 120 -0.20 -2.33 3.53
CA LEU A 120 1.06 -3.00 3.91
C LEU A 120 2.26 -2.04 3.81
N LEU A 121 2.37 -1.27 2.73
CA LEU A 121 3.43 -0.27 2.57
C LEU A 121 3.37 0.78 3.68
N LEU A 122 2.18 1.30 3.97
CA LEU A 122 1.96 2.26 5.05
C LEU A 122 2.25 1.64 6.43
N LEU A 123 1.88 0.39 6.67
CA LEU A 123 2.15 -0.28 7.94
C LEU A 123 3.66 -0.42 8.19
N VAL A 124 4.42 -0.85 7.18
CA VAL A 124 5.88 -0.95 7.25
C VAL A 124 6.50 0.43 7.46
N TRP A 125 6.01 1.44 6.75
CA TRP A 125 6.46 2.83 6.87
C TRP A 125 6.16 3.42 8.26
N VAL A 126 4.92 3.27 8.77
CA VAL A 126 4.52 3.75 10.09
C VAL A 126 5.30 3.01 11.19
N ARG A 127 5.54 1.71 11.07
CA ARG A 127 6.29 0.95 12.09
C ARG A 127 7.75 1.39 12.17
N THR A 128 8.39 1.61 11.02
CA THR A 128 9.78 2.10 10.97
C THR A 128 9.88 3.54 11.43
N ARG A 129 8.97 4.42 11.01
CA ARG A 129 8.94 5.85 11.38
C ARG A 129 8.46 6.10 12.81
N GLY A 130 7.46 5.36 13.27
CA GLY A 130 6.88 5.45 14.61
C GLY A 130 7.86 5.06 15.72
N ARG A 131 8.76 4.09 15.47
CA ARG A 131 9.86 3.82 16.42
C ARG A 131 10.76 5.04 16.61
N PHE A 132 11.08 5.76 15.54
CA PHE A 132 11.93 6.94 15.63
C PHE A 132 11.26 8.07 16.41
N VAL A 133 9.98 8.35 16.10
CA VAL A 133 9.19 9.38 16.81
C VAL A 133 9.08 9.05 18.30
N ARG A 134 8.78 7.80 18.66
CA ARG A 134 8.68 7.39 20.07
C ARG A 134 9.99 7.59 20.84
N VAL A 135 11.13 7.22 20.24
CA VAL A 135 12.45 7.38 20.85
C VAL A 135 12.83 8.86 20.98
N ALA A 136 12.53 9.67 19.96
CA ALA A 136 12.78 11.11 20.00
C ALA A 136 11.90 11.81 21.06
N SER A 137 10.61 11.45 21.15
CA SER A 137 9.68 12.02 22.15
C SER A 137 10.09 11.66 23.58
N ALA A 138 10.45 10.40 23.85
CA ALA A 138 10.93 9.97 25.16
C ALA A 138 12.27 10.63 25.54
N THR A 139 13.12 10.94 24.55
CA THR A 139 14.37 11.69 24.79
C THR A 139 14.08 13.15 25.11
N SER A 140 13.11 13.76 24.42
CA SER A 140 12.70 15.15 24.67
C SER A 140 12.05 15.35 26.04
N SER A 141 11.32 14.36 26.55
CA SER A 141 10.73 14.43 27.89
C SER A 141 11.81 14.37 28.97
N VAL A 142 12.85 13.55 28.77
CA VAL A 142 13.98 13.51 29.70
C VAL A 142 14.81 14.78 29.61
N ASP A 143 14.99 15.37 28.43
CA ASP A 143 15.73 16.63 28.25
C ASP A 143 15.10 17.83 28.99
N ARG A 144 13.78 17.78 29.24
CA ARG A 144 13.04 18.80 30.00
C ARG A 144 13.07 18.57 31.52
N SER A 145 13.58 17.44 31.99
CA SER A 145 13.73 17.14 33.41
C SER A 145 14.85 18.01 34.02
N PRO A 146 14.78 18.37 35.32
CA PRO A 146 15.85 19.08 36.02
C PRO A 146 17.23 18.43 35.84
N ASP A 147 17.28 17.09 35.85
CA ASP A 147 18.50 16.30 35.67
C ASP A 147 18.68 15.78 34.23
N GLY A 148 18.00 16.40 33.26
CA GLY A 148 17.94 15.92 31.88
C GLY A 148 19.31 15.78 31.21
N ALA A 149 20.23 16.71 31.50
CA ALA A 149 21.59 16.67 30.97
C ALA A 149 22.38 15.46 31.51
N GLU A 150 22.30 15.17 32.81
CA GLU A 150 22.97 14.03 33.42
C GLU A 150 22.38 12.69 32.95
N LEU A 151 21.05 12.59 32.84
CA LEU A 151 20.37 11.39 32.34
C LEU A 151 20.65 11.12 30.86
N LEU A 152 20.83 12.17 30.05
CA LEU A 152 21.25 12.04 28.66
C LEU A 152 22.73 11.65 28.57
N ALA A 153 23.59 12.22 29.42
CA ALA A 153 25.00 11.86 29.49
C ALA A 153 25.20 10.38 29.88
N LEU A 154 24.44 9.88 30.86
CA LEU A 154 24.44 8.47 31.26
C LEU A 154 24.00 7.55 30.11
N ARG A 155 22.96 7.94 29.36
CA ARG A 155 22.49 7.18 28.19
C ARG A 155 23.52 7.15 27.07
N ALA A 156 24.23 8.26 26.85
CA ALA A 156 25.34 8.30 25.91
C ALA A 156 26.43 7.30 26.30
N LEU A 157 26.85 7.31 27.57
CA LEU A 157 27.87 6.41 28.12
C LEU A 157 27.50 4.92 27.97
N VAL A 158 26.23 4.55 28.17
CA VAL A 158 25.79 3.16 28.11
C VAL A 158 25.51 2.69 26.68
N GLY A 159 25.00 3.58 25.83
CA GLY A 159 24.39 3.19 24.55
C GLY A 159 25.13 3.63 23.29
N ARG A 160 26.22 4.41 23.39
CA ARG A 160 26.84 5.06 22.23
C ARG A 160 28.36 4.83 22.16
N ASP A 161 28.78 4.16 21.09
CA ASP A 161 30.21 3.96 20.80
C ASP A 161 30.95 5.28 20.50
N ALA A 162 30.22 6.28 20.01
CA ALA A 162 30.79 7.59 19.68
C ALA A 162 31.30 8.39 20.90
N VAL A 163 31.03 7.93 22.13
CA VAL A 163 31.61 8.49 23.36
C VAL A 163 33.15 8.39 23.35
N VAL A 164 33.72 7.39 22.67
CA VAL A 164 35.17 7.23 22.52
C VAL A 164 35.83 8.44 21.84
N ALA A 165 35.09 9.17 20.99
CA ALA A 165 35.60 10.37 20.33
C ALA A 165 35.85 11.56 21.28
N LEU A 166 35.33 11.52 22.52
CA LEU A 166 35.59 12.53 23.56
C LEU A 166 36.95 12.33 24.27
N GLY A 167 37.73 11.33 23.85
CA GLY A 167 39.09 11.09 24.30
C GLY A 167 39.20 10.24 25.56
N PRO A 168 40.44 9.92 26.00
CA PRO A 168 40.67 9.15 27.21
C PRO A 168 40.21 9.91 28.48
N GLY A 169 39.85 9.17 29.52
CA GLY A 169 39.43 9.73 30.82
C GLY A 169 38.02 10.32 30.87
N VAL A 170 37.19 10.09 29.84
CA VAL A 170 35.79 10.56 29.81
C VAL A 170 34.98 10.08 31.00
N VAL A 171 35.18 8.82 31.43
CA VAL A 171 34.46 8.24 32.57
C VAL A 171 34.84 8.96 33.87
N ASP A 172 36.12 9.30 34.04
CA ASP A 172 36.61 9.98 35.25
C ASP A 172 36.14 11.43 35.29
N ARG A 173 36.20 12.14 34.15
CA ARG A 173 35.64 13.51 34.03
C ARG A 173 34.14 13.55 34.28
N TRP A 174 33.40 12.56 33.75
CA TRP A 174 31.97 12.42 34.01
C TRP A 174 31.67 12.12 35.48
N ARG A 175 32.41 11.20 36.12
CA ARG A 175 32.28 10.92 37.56
C ARG A 175 32.60 12.13 38.43
N GLY A 176 33.55 12.97 38.01
CA GLY A 176 33.87 14.25 38.63
C GLY A 176 32.81 15.34 38.41
N ARG A 177 31.69 15.04 37.74
CA ARG A 177 30.66 15.99 37.31
C ARG A 177 31.21 17.20 36.56
N ASP A 178 32.24 17.01 35.73
CA ASP A 178 32.74 18.08 34.88
C ASP A 178 31.61 18.60 33.96
N PRO A 179 31.19 19.88 34.10
CA PRO A 179 30.06 20.42 33.35
C PRO A 179 30.25 20.33 31.83
N GLN A 180 31.49 20.47 31.35
CA GLN A 180 31.80 20.40 29.93
C GLN A 180 31.64 18.98 29.38
N THR A 181 32.15 17.98 30.10
CA THR A 181 32.00 16.56 29.73
C THR A 181 30.52 16.12 29.77
N VAL A 182 29.76 16.53 30.79
CA VAL A 182 28.32 16.21 30.88
C VAL A 182 27.55 16.83 29.72
N ALA A 183 27.81 18.11 29.39
CA ALA A 183 27.18 18.76 28.25
C ALA A 183 27.52 18.09 26.91
N ALA A 184 28.80 17.74 26.71
CA ALA A 184 29.26 17.08 25.49
C ALA A 184 28.64 15.68 25.30
N LEU A 185 28.51 14.90 26.38
CA LEU A 185 27.84 13.60 26.37
C LEU A 185 26.34 13.73 26.12
N ALA A 186 25.68 14.68 26.78
CA ALA A 186 24.26 14.95 26.59
C ALA A 186 23.96 15.37 25.13
N ASP A 187 24.82 16.20 24.54
CA ASP A 187 24.71 16.61 23.15
C ASP A 187 24.97 15.48 22.16
N LEU A 188 25.82 14.52 22.52
CA LEU A 188 26.03 13.30 21.73
C LEU A 188 24.74 12.46 21.67
N GLU A 189 24.04 12.31 22.81
CA GLU A 189 22.73 11.65 22.86
C GLU A 189 21.65 12.44 22.13
N ARG A 190 21.58 13.76 22.29
CA ARG A 190 20.64 14.62 21.56
C ARG A 190 20.80 14.48 20.05
N ARG A 191 22.04 14.52 19.55
CA ARG A 191 22.35 14.37 18.13
C ARG A 191 21.96 12.99 17.60
N SER A 192 22.14 11.93 18.39
CA SER A 192 21.79 10.57 17.98
C SER A 192 20.26 10.37 17.85
N CYS A 193 19.48 11.12 18.64
CA CYS A 193 18.02 11.15 18.58
C CYS A 193 17.46 12.24 17.63
N GLY A 194 18.32 12.99 16.94
CA GLY A 194 17.92 14.05 16.00
C GLY A 194 17.43 15.35 16.66
N LEU A 195 17.70 15.54 17.95
CA LEU A 195 17.38 16.76 18.69
C LEU A 195 18.45 17.83 18.45
N ARG A 196 18.05 19.11 18.53
CA ARG A 196 18.97 20.25 18.45
C ARG A 196 19.90 20.23 19.66
N THR A 197 21.18 20.46 19.40
CA THR A 197 22.24 20.67 20.39
C THR A 197 21.95 21.98 21.13
N ARG A 198 22.08 22.03 22.46
CA ARG A 198 22.15 23.34 23.14
C ARG A 198 23.60 23.76 23.07
N ALA A 199 23.92 24.74 22.22
CA ALA A 199 25.17 25.46 22.38
C ALA A 199 25.21 25.99 23.82
N GLY A 200 26.33 25.74 24.52
CA GLY A 200 26.54 26.21 25.88
C GLY A 200 26.20 27.69 25.98
N ARG A 201 25.48 28.08 27.02
CA ARG A 201 25.48 29.48 27.44
C ARG A 201 26.85 29.70 28.05
N ASP A 202 27.61 30.59 27.40
CA ASP A 202 28.72 31.31 28.03
C ASP A 202 28.20 32.12 29.23
#